data_AF-A0A561BZ15-F1
#
_entry.id   AF-A0A561BZ15-F1
#
_cell.length_a   1.000
_cell.length_b   1.000
_cell.length_c   1.000
_cell.angle_alpha   90.00
_cell.angle_beta   90.00
_cell.angle_gamma   90.00
#
_symmetry.space_group_name_H-M   'P 1'
#
loop_
_entity.id
_entity.type
_entity.pdbx_description
1 polymer ?
#
loop_
_entity_poly.entity_id
_entity_poly.type
_entity_poly.pdbx_seq_one_letter_code
_entity_poly.pdbx_strand_id
1 'polypeptide(L)'
;MKPIAPRVAVVFAAVAATVLGSIPAASAAEPLATPRTETTQLAAPSAHQQITDEHAADEHTGDGHGVELGPAAKIAPKPAKLLGWDPPNPRSYTITASCAQWAGEIRQGAAAWNGLTEGGGTPVSCQTSYITDCGGTGAIIGCNYGSGQRITLVPTATGQIALLAAHEFGHDWYGHSGSGCANWNSPADVMRTTICG
;
A
#
# COMPACT_ATOMS: atom_id res chain seq x y z
N MET A 1 -39.42 -44.59 -33.33
CA MET A 1 -40.63 -43.81 -32.98
C MET A 1 -40.25 -42.80 -31.91
N LYS A 2 -40.63 -41.53 -32.08
CA LYS A 2 -40.38 -40.38 -31.17
C LYS A 2 -41.52 -40.29 -30.14
N PRO A 3 -41.32 -39.73 -28.93
CA PRO A 3 -41.62 -38.29 -28.70
C PRO A 3 -40.56 -37.61 -27.79
N ILE A 4 -40.05 -36.39 -28.06
CA ILE A 4 -40.62 -35.03 -27.85
C ILE A 4 -40.74 -34.64 -26.37
N ALA A 5 -40.02 -33.55 -26.03
CA ALA A 5 -39.79 -32.93 -24.71
C ALA A 5 -41.04 -32.33 -24.03
N PRO A 6 -40.86 -31.74 -22.84
CA PRO A 6 -41.16 -30.30 -22.77
C PRO A 6 -40.04 -29.44 -22.17
N ARG A 7 -39.96 -28.24 -22.73
CA ARG A 7 -39.25 -27.06 -22.23
C ARG A 7 -40.03 -26.46 -21.07
N VAL A 8 -39.36 -25.98 -20.02
CA VAL A 8 -39.97 -25.08 -19.03
C VAL A 8 -39.24 -23.74 -19.05
N ALA A 9 -40.05 -22.71 -19.02
CA ALA A 9 -39.77 -21.35 -19.40
C ALA A 9 -39.07 -20.52 -18.33
N VAL A 10 -38.45 -19.46 -18.85
CA VAL A 10 -37.90 -18.27 -18.22
C VAL A 10 -38.90 -17.58 -17.28
N VAL A 11 -38.42 -17.07 -16.15
CA VAL A 11 -39.07 -15.94 -15.44
C VAL A 11 -38.02 -14.87 -15.17
N PHE A 12 -38.21 -13.72 -15.83
CA PHE A 12 -37.56 -12.45 -15.51
C PHE A 12 -38.27 -11.81 -14.31
N ALA A 13 -37.50 -11.23 -13.40
CA ALA A 13 -38.00 -10.19 -12.49
C ALA A 13 -36.90 -9.16 -12.26
N ALA A 14 -36.91 -8.10 -13.06
CA ALA A 14 -36.21 -6.86 -12.77
C ALA A 14 -37.09 -6.02 -11.84
N VAL A 15 -36.54 -5.59 -10.71
CA VAL A 15 -37.17 -4.56 -9.86
C VAL A 15 -36.25 -3.34 -9.89
N ALA A 16 -36.66 -2.33 -10.63
CA ALA A 16 -36.10 -0.99 -10.59
C ALA A 16 -36.95 -0.15 -9.63
N ALA A 17 -36.32 0.49 -8.65
CA ALA A 17 -36.94 1.51 -7.82
C ALA A 17 -35.98 2.70 -7.72
N THR A 18 -36.30 3.74 -8.49
CA THR A 18 -35.74 5.08 -8.39
C THR A 18 -36.37 5.80 -7.20
N VAL A 19 -35.53 6.40 -6.34
CA VAL A 19 -35.98 7.43 -5.40
C VAL A 19 -35.21 8.71 -5.72
N LEU A 20 -35.89 9.61 -6.44
CA LEU A 20 -35.53 11.01 -6.58
C LEU A 20 -35.95 11.74 -5.31
N GLY A 21 -34.99 12.37 -4.63
CA GLY A 21 -35.22 13.34 -3.56
C GLY A 21 -34.45 14.62 -3.87
N SER A 22 -35.16 15.75 -3.90
CA SER A 22 -34.68 17.07 -4.30
C SER A 22 -34.78 18.09 -3.15
N ILE A 23 -33.75 18.96 -3.04
CA ILE A 23 -33.78 20.41 -2.68
C ILE A 23 -34.00 20.74 -1.17
N PRO A 24 -33.26 21.71 -0.54
CA PRO A 24 -33.09 23.09 -1.03
C PRO A 24 -31.70 23.76 -0.96
N ALA A 25 -31.62 24.81 -1.78
CA ALA A 25 -30.59 25.84 -1.83
C ALA A 25 -30.99 27.07 -0.98
N ALA A 26 -29.99 27.94 -0.78
CA ALA A 26 -29.98 29.32 -0.25
C ALA A 26 -29.60 29.47 1.23
N SER A 27 -28.47 30.14 1.49
CA SER A 27 -28.53 31.58 1.79
C SER A 27 -27.15 32.22 1.66
N ALA A 28 -27.13 33.35 0.97
CA ALA A 28 -26.00 34.26 0.86
C ALA A 28 -25.72 34.98 2.19
N ALA A 29 -24.44 35.26 2.45
CA ALA A 29 -24.00 36.33 3.32
C ALA A 29 -22.57 36.75 2.92
N GLU A 30 -22.47 37.84 2.15
CA GLU A 30 -21.30 38.72 2.17
C GLU A 30 -21.47 39.70 3.34
N PRO A 31 -20.38 40.14 3.99
CA PRO A 31 -20.10 41.57 3.91
C PRO A 31 -18.60 41.96 3.88
N LEU A 32 -18.36 42.99 3.05
CA LEU A 32 -17.51 44.18 3.22
C LEU A 32 -16.03 44.07 3.70
N ALA A 33 -15.16 44.63 2.85
CA ALA A 33 -13.85 45.23 3.13
C ALA A 33 -13.88 46.20 4.34
N THR A 34 -12.82 46.46 5.13
CA THR A 34 -11.50 47.10 4.83
C THR A 34 -10.77 47.29 6.22
N PRO A 35 -9.60 47.97 6.38
CA PRO A 35 -8.23 47.83 5.87
C PRO A 35 -7.17 47.40 6.94
N ARG A 36 -5.94 47.22 6.44
CA ARG A 36 -4.59 46.98 7.00
C ARG A 36 -4.22 47.61 8.37
N THR A 37 -3.41 46.88 9.14
CA THR A 37 -2.29 47.45 9.93
C THR A 37 -1.07 46.56 9.80
N GLU A 38 0.00 47.11 9.22
CA GLU A 38 1.35 46.57 9.20
C GLU A 38 1.98 46.73 10.59
N THR A 39 2.62 45.70 11.13
CA THR A 39 3.78 45.87 12.01
C THR A 39 4.72 44.69 11.83
N THR A 40 5.88 45.05 11.30
CA THR A 40 7.15 44.34 11.15
C THR A 40 7.48 43.35 12.26
N GLN A 41 7.79 42.11 11.89
CA GLN A 41 8.66 41.25 12.70
C GLN A 41 9.76 40.68 11.79
N LEU A 42 11.00 41.11 12.08
CA LEU A 42 12.22 40.67 11.43
C LEU A 42 12.49 39.19 11.75
N ALA A 43 12.69 38.39 10.71
CA ALA A 43 13.54 37.21 10.72
C ALA A 43 14.12 37.00 9.31
N ALA A 44 15.43 36.82 9.23
CA ALA A 44 16.21 36.48 8.03
C ALA A 44 16.91 35.12 8.27
N PRO A 45 17.50 34.46 7.25
CA PRO A 45 17.23 34.45 5.82
C PRO A 45 16.97 33.03 5.27
N SER A 46 16.53 33.02 4.01
CA SER A 46 16.51 31.96 2.99
C SER A 46 17.29 30.67 3.21
N ALA A 47 16.56 29.55 3.04
CA ALA A 47 17.01 28.43 2.22
C ALA A 47 15.80 27.90 1.41
N HIS A 48 15.53 28.55 0.29
CA HIS A 48 14.91 27.89 -0.85
C HIS A 48 15.97 26.96 -1.43
N GLN A 49 15.87 25.65 -1.18
CA GLN A 49 16.33 24.70 -2.19
C GLN A 49 15.10 24.20 -2.93
N GLN A 50 14.89 24.83 -4.09
CA GLN A 50 14.33 24.16 -5.24
C GLN A 50 15.20 22.92 -5.49
N ILE A 51 14.64 21.74 -5.31
CA ILE A 51 15.11 20.57 -6.05
C ILE A 51 14.07 20.38 -7.12
N THR A 52 14.46 20.79 -8.31
CA THR A 52 13.74 20.63 -9.55
C THR A 52 13.44 19.15 -9.78
N ASP A 53 12.19 18.89 -10.15
CA ASP A 53 11.81 17.70 -10.89
C ASP A 53 12.76 17.50 -12.06
N GLU A 54 13.56 16.43 -12.00
CA GLU A 54 14.15 15.81 -13.17
C GLU A 54 13.67 14.36 -13.20
N HIS A 55 12.55 14.17 -13.91
CA HIS A 55 12.24 12.93 -14.59
C HIS A 55 13.42 12.58 -15.51
N ALA A 56 14.32 11.72 -15.05
CA ALA A 56 15.16 10.91 -15.91
C ALA A 56 14.57 9.50 -15.92
N ALA A 57 13.74 9.26 -16.94
CA ALA A 57 13.42 7.93 -17.41
C ALA A 57 14.70 7.27 -18.00
N ASP A 58 14.66 5.93 -18.02
CA ASP A 58 15.55 4.98 -18.69
C ASP A 58 16.68 4.34 -17.87
N GLU A 59 16.34 3.26 -17.16
CA GLU A 59 16.71 1.91 -17.64
C GLU A 59 15.73 0.85 -17.11
N HIS A 60 15.10 0.14 -18.04
CA HIS A 60 14.07 -0.87 -17.81
C HIS A 60 14.69 -2.14 -17.23
N THR A 61 14.90 -2.16 -15.90
CA THR A 61 15.44 -3.32 -15.18
C THR A 61 14.45 -3.77 -14.10
N GLY A 62 13.41 -4.50 -14.53
CA GLY A 62 12.48 -5.25 -13.68
C GLY A 62 11.61 -4.39 -12.76
N ASP A 63 10.31 -4.32 -13.04
CA ASP A 63 9.28 -3.53 -12.32
C ASP A 63 9.06 -3.98 -10.86
N GLY A 64 10.10 -3.91 -10.02
CA GLY A 64 10.04 -4.22 -8.60
C GLY A 64 10.07 -2.95 -7.76
N HIS A 65 9.21 -2.88 -6.75
CA HIS A 65 9.27 -1.83 -5.73
C HIS A 65 9.96 -2.41 -4.50
N GLY A 66 11.21 -1.97 -4.26
CA GLY A 66 12.02 -2.47 -3.16
C GLY A 66 12.00 -1.56 -1.94
N VAL A 67 11.95 -2.14 -0.74
CA VAL A 67 12.11 -1.42 0.52
C VAL A 67 13.53 -1.60 1.08
N GLU A 68 14.12 -0.49 1.54
CA GLU A 68 15.49 -0.48 2.06
C GLU A 68 15.53 -0.60 3.59
N LEU A 69 16.61 -1.18 4.12
CA LEU A 69 16.90 -1.14 5.55
C LEU A 69 17.52 0.22 5.93
N GLY A 70 16.91 0.91 6.88
CA GLY A 70 17.37 2.19 7.42
C GLY A 70 18.02 2.10 8.80
N PRO A 71 18.55 3.23 9.30
CA PRO A 71 19.14 3.29 10.65
C PRO A 71 18.10 3.00 11.75
N ALA A 72 18.58 2.55 12.90
CA ALA A 72 17.74 2.20 14.03
C ALA A 72 16.84 3.34 14.49
N ALA A 73 15.53 3.13 14.41
CA ALA A 73 14.52 4.03 14.93
C ALA A 73 13.51 3.24 15.77
N LYS A 74 13.04 3.84 16.87
CA LYS A 74 11.95 3.26 17.65
C LYS A 74 10.70 3.22 16.79
N ILE A 75 10.26 2.01 16.44
CA ILE A 75 9.00 1.82 15.71
C ILE A 75 7.90 1.51 16.72
N ALA A 76 6.73 2.11 16.48
CA ALA A 76 5.53 1.80 17.24
C ALA A 76 5.18 0.32 17.03
N PRO A 77 4.97 -0.46 18.11
CA PRO A 77 4.54 -1.84 17.97
C PRO A 77 3.24 -1.88 17.16
N LYS A 78 3.07 -2.94 16.36
CA LYS A 78 1.80 -3.17 15.67
C LYS A 78 0.68 -3.09 16.73
N PRO A 79 -0.38 -2.30 16.52
CA PRO A 79 -1.51 -2.28 17.45
C PRO A 79 -2.10 -3.70 17.55
N ALA A 80 -2.47 -4.11 18.78
CA ALA A 80 -2.94 -5.46 19.09
C ALA A 80 -4.16 -5.91 18.25
N LYS A 81 -4.90 -4.94 17.71
CA LYS A 81 -5.84 -5.11 16.61
C LYS A 81 -5.63 -3.97 15.62
N LEU A 82 -5.01 -4.27 14.49
CA LEU A 82 -5.34 -3.55 13.26
C LEU A 82 -6.66 -4.15 12.76
N LEU A 83 -7.72 -3.34 12.74
CA LEU A 83 -8.79 -3.59 11.78
C LEU A 83 -8.12 -3.34 10.43
N GLY A 84 -7.94 -4.37 9.61
CA GLY A 84 -7.18 -4.25 8.37
C GLY A 84 -7.69 -3.10 7.51
N TRP A 85 -6.82 -2.54 6.68
CA TRP A 85 -7.16 -1.48 5.75
C TRP A 85 -7.87 -2.07 4.53
N ASP A 86 -8.78 -1.32 3.93
CA ASP A 86 -9.53 -1.75 2.75
C ASP A 86 -8.76 -1.44 1.47
N PRO A 87 -8.15 -2.44 0.80
CA PRO A 87 -7.54 -2.23 -0.51
C PRO A 87 -8.63 -2.10 -1.61
N PRO A 88 -8.28 -1.57 -2.80
CA PRO A 88 -9.22 -1.39 -3.90
C PRO A 88 -9.87 -2.69 -4.42
N ASN A 89 -9.17 -3.82 -4.29
CA ASN A 89 -9.66 -5.13 -4.69
C ASN A 89 -8.97 -6.24 -3.88
N PRO A 90 -9.64 -7.39 -3.65
CA PRO A 90 -9.03 -8.50 -2.93
C PRO A 90 -7.90 -9.15 -3.75
N ARG A 91 -6.92 -9.72 -3.04
CA ARG A 91 -5.77 -10.43 -3.61
C ARG A 91 -5.54 -11.73 -2.85
N SER A 92 -4.71 -12.60 -3.41
CA SER A 92 -4.29 -13.83 -2.74
C SER A 92 -2.78 -13.99 -2.84
N TYR A 93 -2.21 -14.69 -1.85
CA TYR A 93 -0.79 -14.97 -1.78
C TYR A 93 -0.52 -16.39 -1.31
N THR A 94 0.68 -16.90 -1.61
CA THR A 94 1.12 -18.22 -1.16
C THR A 94 2.49 -18.11 -0.54
N ILE A 95 2.62 -18.53 0.72
CA ILE A 95 3.91 -18.62 1.39
C ILE A 95 4.64 -19.85 0.87
N THR A 96 5.78 -19.65 0.22
CA THR A 96 6.62 -20.74 -0.27
C THR A 96 7.41 -21.38 0.88
N ALA A 97 7.94 -22.58 0.65
CA ALA A 97 8.67 -23.34 1.66
C ALA A 97 9.90 -22.59 2.22
N SER A 98 10.52 -21.69 1.44
CA SER A 98 11.67 -20.90 1.92
C SER A 98 11.31 -19.96 3.06
N CYS A 99 10.03 -19.60 3.20
CA CYS A 99 9.53 -18.74 4.26
C CYS A 99 8.98 -19.47 5.49
N ALA A 100 9.07 -20.80 5.57
CA ALA A 100 8.34 -21.60 6.56
C ALA A 100 8.54 -21.12 8.02
N GLN A 101 9.77 -20.73 8.38
CA GLN A 101 10.11 -20.27 9.74
C GLN A 101 9.55 -18.89 10.09
N TRP A 102 9.16 -18.08 9.10
CA TRP A 102 8.62 -16.72 9.26
C TRP A 102 7.14 -16.61 8.85
N ALA A 103 6.49 -17.75 8.63
CA ALA A 103 5.14 -17.78 8.08
C ALA A 103 4.11 -17.09 9.01
N GLY A 104 4.34 -17.11 10.32
CA GLY A 104 3.47 -16.43 11.29
C GLY A 104 3.51 -14.92 11.14
N GLU A 105 4.70 -14.35 11.04
CA GLU A 105 4.95 -12.92 10.87
C GLU A 105 4.47 -12.43 9.50
N ILE A 106 4.67 -13.23 8.44
CA ILE A 106 4.16 -12.91 7.10
C ILE A 106 2.63 -12.84 7.10
N ARG A 107 1.95 -13.82 7.70
CA ARG A 107 0.49 -13.79 7.88
C ARG A 107 0.04 -12.60 8.71
N GLN A 108 0.81 -12.24 9.74
CA GLN A 108 0.54 -11.05 10.54
C GLN A 108 0.65 -9.77 9.69
N GLY A 109 1.60 -9.70 8.77
CA GLY A 109 1.71 -8.61 7.78
C GLY A 109 0.51 -8.59 6.83
N ALA A 110 0.16 -9.75 6.26
CA ALA A 110 -0.97 -9.88 5.34
C ALA A 110 -2.30 -9.45 5.97
N ALA A 111 -2.52 -9.78 7.26
CA ALA A 111 -3.72 -9.40 8.01
C ALA A 111 -3.89 -7.88 8.20
N ALA A 112 -2.93 -7.05 7.78
CA ALA A 112 -3.10 -5.60 7.73
C ALA A 112 -3.97 -5.14 6.54
N TRP A 113 -4.18 -6.00 5.54
CA TRP A 113 -4.94 -5.69 4.33
C TRP A 113 -6.19 -6.56 4.25
N ASN A 114 -7.37 -5.95 4.31
CA ASN A 114 -8.64 -6.67 4.22
C ASN A 114 -8.78 -7.36 2.85
N GLY A 115 -9.26 -8.59 2.85
CA GLY A 115 -9.43 -9.35 1.60
C GLY A 115 -8.13 -9.86 0.98
N LEU A 116 -6.98 -9.72 1.65
CA LEU A 116 -5.78 -10.47 1.32
C LEU A 116 -5.81 -11.85 1.98
N THR A 117 -5.86 -12.90 1.17
CA THR A 117 -6.05 -14.28 1.67
C THR A 117 -4.90 -15.21 1.27
N GLU A 118 -4.47 -16.05 2.20
CA GLU A 118 -3.51 -17.11 1.89
C GLU A 118 -4.19 -18.26 1.13
N GLY A 119 -3.56 -18.71 0.04
CA GLY A 119 -4.02 -19.83 -0.78
C GLY A 119 -4.15 -19.46 -2.25
N GLY A 120 -3.08 -19.66 -3.01
CA GLY A 120 -2.97 -19.25 -4.42
C GLY A 120 -2.33 -17.87 -4.59
N GLY A 121 -2.34 -17.33 -5.81
CA GLY A 121 -1.89 -15.97 -6.10
C GLY A 121 -0.38 -15.74 -5.95
N THR A 122 -0.01 -14.56 -5.45
CA THR A 122 1.37 -14.05 -5.40
C THR A 122 2.28 -14.96 -4.56
N PRO A 123 3.32 -15.58 -5.13
CA PRO A 123 4.27 -16.38 -4.36
C PRO A 123 5.16 -15.49 -3.50
N VAL A 124 5.23 -15.78 -2.20
CA VAL A 124 6.10 -15.12 -1.23
C VAL A 124 7.28 -16.02 -0.91
N SER A 125 8.48 -15.52 -1.22
CA SER A 125 9.76 -16.22 -1.07
C SER A 125 10.66 -15.48 -0.08
N CYS A 126 11.48 -16.24 0.66
CA CYS A 126 12.40 -15.68 1.63
C CYS A 126 13.83 -16.10 1.28
N GLN A 127 14.77 -15.18 1.46
CA GLN A 127 16.19 -15.39 1.27
C GLN A 127 17.00 -14.68 2.36
N THR A 128 18.30 -14.88 2.37
CA THR A 128 19.20 -14.35 3.41
C THR A 128 20.07 -13.18 2.95
N SER A 129 20.25 -13.02 1.64
CA SER A 129 21.00 -11.91 1.05
C SER A 129 20.06 -10.78 0.62
N TYR A 130 20.58 -9.56 0.64
CA TYR A 130 19.89 -8.40 0.07
C TYR A 130 19.51 -8.64 -1.39
N ILE A 131 18.38 -8.04 -1.78
CA ILE A 131 17.83 -8.11 -3.13
C ILE A 131 18.57 -7.07 -3.99
N THR A 132 19.00 -7.45 -5.18
CA THR A 132 19.78 -6.56 -6.07
C THR A 132 19.09 -6.27 -7.40
N ASP A 133 17.93 -6.89 -7.64
CA ASP A 133 17.20 -6.88 -8.92
C ASP A 133 15.80 -6.26 -8.78
N CYS A 134 15.58 -5.42 -7.76
CA CYS A 134 14.27 -4.85 -7.47
C CYS A 134 14.35 -3.37 -7.14
N GLY A 135 14.33 -2.52 -8.17
CA GLY A 135 14.17 -1.06 -8.05
C GLY A 135 14.72 -0.43 -6.76
N GLY A 136 15.96 0.08 -6.80
CA GLY A 136 16.61 0.69 -5.64
C GLY A 136 18.13 0.65 -5.77
N THR A 137 18.85 1.25 -4.84
CA THR A 137 20.34 1.27 -4.86
C THR A 137 20.97 0.80 -3.57
N GLY A 138 20.18 0.60 -2.51
CA GLY A 138 20.67 0.24 -1.19
C GLY A 138 20.53 -1.23 -0.82
N ALA A 139 20.49 -1.48 0.48
CA ALA A 139 20.27 -2.79 1.07
C ALA A 139 18.77 -3.13 1.04
N ILE A 140 18.31 -3.63 -0.10
CA ILE A 140 16.90 -3.97 -0.32
C ILE A 140 16.57 -5.26 0.42
N ILE A 141 15.58 -5.18 1.32
CA ILE A 141 15.19 -6.29 2.20
C ILE A 141 13.81 -6.86 1.90
N GLY A 142 13.07 -6.22 1.00
CA GLY A 142 11.78 -6.66 0.52
C GLY A 142 11.58 -6.16 -0.89
N CYS A 143 10.89 -6.96 -1.69
CA CYS A 143 10.49 -6.57 -3.01
C CYS A 143 9.17 -7.22 -3.42
N ASN A 144 8.28 -6.41 -3.96
CA ASN A 144 7.15 -6.86 -4.76
C ASN A 144 7.38 -6.57 -6.25
N TYR A 145 7.50 -7.64 -7.03
CA TYR A 145 7.74 -7.57 -8.46
C TYR A 145 6.41 -7.54 -9.22
N GLY A 146 6.29 -6.59 -10.15
CA GLY A 146 5.16 -6.50 -11.08
C GLY A 146 3.80 -6.33 -10.40
N SER A 147 3.75 -5.70 -9.22
CA SER A 147 2.52 -5.50 -8.43
C SER A 147 1.77 -6.80 -8.12
N GLY A 148 2.50 -7.80 -7.62
CA GLY A 148 1.96 -9.10 -7.19
C GLY A 148 2.34 -10.28 -8.09
N GLN A 149 3.36 -10.17 -8.95
CA GLN A 149 3.85 -11.34 -9.69
C GLN A 149 4.63 -12.29 -8.78
N ARG A 150 5.45 -11.74 -7.89
CA ARG A 150 6.12 -12.45 -6.79
C ARG A 150 6.56 -11.45 -5.74
N ILE A 151 6.72 -11.93 -4.51
CA ILE A 151 7.30 -11.18 -3.40
C ILE A 151 8.54 -11.92 -2.90
N THR A 152 9.62 -11.18 -2.66
CA THR A 152 10.84 -11.70 -2.04
C THR A 152 11.15 -10.89 -0.79
N LEU A 153 11.39 -11.59 0.32
CA LEU A 153 11.69 -11.00 1.62
C LEU A 153 13.10 -11.43 2.08
N VAL A 154 13.74 -10.56 2.86
CA VAL A 154 14.99 -10.85 3.59
C VAL A 154 14.71 -10.71 5.09
N PRO A 155 14.00 -11.69 5.71
CA PRO A 155 13.45 -11.52 7.05
C PRO A 155 14.54 -11.36 8.12
N THR A 156 15.74 -11.88 7.88
CA THR A 156 16.88 -11.79 8.80
C THR A 156 17.51 -10.40 8.87
N ALA A 157 17.23 -9.53 7.91
CA ALA A 157 17.81 -8.19 7.86
C ALA A 157 17.09 -7.19 8.80
N THR A 158 15.93 -7.56 9.34
CA THR A 158 15.14 -6.67 10.21
C THR A 158 14.49 -7.45 11.35
N GLY A 159 14.33 -6.79 12.51
CA GLY A 159 13.48 -7.30 13.59
C GLY A 159 11.98 -7.16 13.33
N GLN A 160 11.57 -6.59 12.18
CA GLN A 160 10.19 -6.16 11.92
C GLN A 160 9.57 -6.87 10.72
N ILE A 161 9.65 -8.19 10.71
CA ILE A 161 9.22 -9.04 9.60
C ILE A 161 7.76 -8.82 9.21
N ALA A 162 6.86 -8.65 10.19
CA ALA A 162 5.45 -8.40 9.90
C ALA A 162 5.22 -7.05 9.20
N LEU A 163 5.99 -6.01 9.55
CA LEU A 163 5.89 -4.69 8.92
C LEU A 163 6.47 -4.73 7.50
N LEU A 164 7.62 -5.38 7.34
CA LEU A 164 8.22 -5.68 6.04
C LEU A 164 7.21 -6.41 5.14
N ALA A 165 6.60 -7.50 5.62
CA ALA A 165 5.60 -8.23 4.84
C ALA A 165 4.39 -7.37 4.49
N ALA A 166 3.87 -6.57 5.44
CA ALA A 166 2.75 -5.67 5.17
C ALA A 166 3.10 -4.63 4.10
N HIS A 167 4.31 -4.07 4.13
CA HIS A 167 4.82 -3.16 3.10
C HIS A 167 4.80 -3.83 1.72
N GLU A 168 5.43 -5.00 1.61
CA GLU A 168 5.51 -5.71 0.33
C GLU A 168 4.14 -6.12 -0.21
N PHE A 169 3.20 -6.51 0.65
CA PHE A 169 1.83 -6.78 0.21
C PHE A 169 1.11 -5.51 -0.26
N GLY A 170 1.38 -4.36 0.35
CA GLY A 170 0.77 -3.09 -0.05
C GLY A 170 1.10 -2.70 -1.50
N HIS A 171 2.24 -3.17 -2.03
CA HIS A 171 2.62 -2.99 -3.44
C HIS A 171 1.73 -3.71 -4.45
N ASP A 172 0.81 -4.59 -4.03
CA ASP A 172 -0.23 -5.11 -4.93
C ASP A 172 -1.22 -4.02 -5.38
N TRP A 173 -1.25 -2.87 -4.69
CA TRP A 173 -2.18 -1.77 -4.91
C TRP A 173 -1.56 -0.37 -4.90
N TYR A 174 -0.46 -0.17 -4.18
CA TYR A 174 0.10 1.15 -3.89
C TYR A 174 1.59 1.24 -4.24
N GLY A 175 2.01 2.40 -4.76
CA GLY A 175 3.43 2.75 -4.81
C GLY A 175 3.95 3.19 -3.44
N HIS A 176 5.24 3.54 -3.37
CA HIS A 176 5.79 4.19 -2.19
C HIS A 176 5.10 5.53 -1.92
N SER A 177 4.82 5.83 -0.66
CA SER A 177 4.18 7.08 -0.23
C SER A 177 5.17 8.23 -0.03
N GLY A 178 6.48 7.93 -0.01
CA GLY A 178 7.55 8.90 0.21
C GLY A 178 8.65 8.34 1.11
N SER A 179 9.59 9.20 1.49
CA SER A 179 10.74 8.85 2.31
C SER A 179 10.40 8.70 3.80
N GLY A 180 11.26 7.98 4.52
CA GLY A 180 11.20 7.84 5.97
C GLY A 180 10.78 6.44 6.45
N CYS A 181 10.70 6.29 7.77
CA CYS A 181 10.44 4.99 8.39
C CYS A 181 8.99 4.55 8.20
N ALA A 182 8.81 3.37 7.63
CA ALA A 182 7.55 2.65 7.61
C ALA A 182 7.02 2.43 9.03
N ASN A 183 5.71 2.50 9.22
CA ASN A 183 5.07 2.21 10.50
C ASN A 183 3.58 1.87 10.34
N TRP A 184 2.96 1.40 11.41
CA TRP A 184 1.59 0.86 11.41
C TRP A 184 0.46 1.90 11.50
N ASN A 185 0.75 3.20 11.50
CA ASN A 185 -0.26 4.23 11.77
C ASN A 185 -1.30 4.37 10.64
N SER A 186 -0.91 4.10 9.38
CA SER A 186 -1.77 4.21 8.21
C SER A 186 -1.24 3.37 7.03
N PRO A 187 -2.05 3.11 5.99
CA PRO A 187 -1.55 2.49 4.76
C PRO A 187 -0.37 3.25 4.16
N ALA A 188 -0.49 4.57 4.08
CA ALA A 188 0.57 5.43 3.56
C ALA A 188 1.84 5.32 4.41
N ASP A 189 1.71 5.24 5.73
CA ASP A 189 2.86 5.08 6.61
C ASP A 189 3.51 3.70 6.48
N VAL A 190 2.76 2.64 6.20
CA VAL A 190 3.36 1.33 5.86
C VAL A 190 4.13 1.42 4.56
N MET A 191 3.63 2.14 3.56
CA MET A 191 4.24 2.26 2.23
C MET A 191 5.42 3.24 2.12
N ARG A 192 6.03 3.67 3.23
CA ARG A 192 7.25 4.50 3.16
C ARG A 192 8.47 3.65 2.80
N THR A 193 9.44 4.24 2.12
CA THR A 193 10.57 3.55 1.44
C THR A 193 11.56 2.81 2.35
N THR A 194 11.44 2.91 3.67
CA THR A 194 12.49 2.45 4.59
C THR A 194 11.90 1.69 5.78
N ILE A 195 12.36 0.46 6.01
CA ILE A 195 12.18 -0.22 7.29
C ILE A 195 13.32 0.20 8.23
N CYS A 196 12.99 0.94 9.28
CA CYS A 196 13.99 1.32 10.29
C CYS A 196 14.12 0.19 11.33
N GLY A 197 15.31 -0.04 11.88
CA GLY A 197 15.57 -1.20 12.75
C GLY A 197 16.58 -0.94 13.84
#